data_AF-A0A6L4ZJU0-F1
#
_entry.id   AF-A0A6L4ZJU0-F1
#
_cell.length_a   1.000
_cell.length_b   1.000
_cell.length_c   1.000
_cell.angle_alpha   90.00
_cell.angle_beta   90.00
_cell.angle_gamma   90.00
#
_symmetry.space_group_name_H-M   'P 1'
#
loop_
_entity.id
_entity.type
_entity.pdbx_description
1 polymer ?
#
loop_
_entity_poly.entity_id
_entity_poly.type
_entity_poly.pdbx_seq_one_letter_code
_entity_poly.pdbx_strand_id
1 'polypeptide(L)'
;LYPKELLTLISLAWQYCRKSRNSKSYSQQLYFKELVHHYLNWAESLYPDNFSLITHSIFEAYDSNIRSSSFVENINSSLRIFLDNSRSQLSQLSQLSLNLFAFFHNHRPFLRGHRKGLAPIEILQGHSLSSSWIDSLLALAY
;
A
#
# COMPACT_ATOMS: atom_id res chain seq x y z
N LEU A 1 15.30 16.30 -17.11
CA LEU A 1 14.48 16.91 -16.04
C LEU A 1 13.21 17.43 -16.68
N TYR A 2 12.04 17.01 -16.21
CA TYR A 2 10.75 17.43 -16.79
C TYR A 2 10.45 18.91 -16.53
N PRO A 3 9.67 19.59 -17.39
CA PRO A 3 9.16 20.93 -17.12
C PRO A 3 8.44 20.99 -15.76
N LYS A 4 8.69 22.05 -14.99
CA LYS A 4 8.12 22.22 -13.64
C LYS A 4 6.59 22.18 -13.65
N GLU A 5 5.98 22.75 -14.67
CA GLU A 5 4.53 22.78 -14.86
C GLU A 5 3.95 21.38 -15.06
N LEU A 6 4.52 20.60 -16.00
CA LEU A 6 4.15 19.20 -16.24
C LEU A 6 4.26 18.37 -14.96
N LEU A 7 5.38 18.48 -14.25
CA LEU A 7 5.59 17.79 -12.99
C LEU A 7 4.54 18.18 -11.95
N THR A 8 4.18 19.46 -11.88
CA THR A 8 3.19 19.98 -10.93
C THR A 8 1.79 19.41 -11.21
N LEU A 9 1.36 19.42 -12.47
CA LEU A 9 0.06 18.89 -12.87
C LEU A 9 -0.05 17.37 -12.61
N ILE A 10 0.96 16.61 -13.01
CA ILE A 10 1.01 15.16 -12.76
C ILE A 10 1.08 14.86 -11.25
N SER A 11 1.81 15.68 -10.48
CA SER A 11 1.87 15.56 -9.01
C SER A 11 0.53 15.80 -8.35
N LEU A 12 -0.22 16.82 -8.79
CA LEU A 12 -1.58 17.09 -8.30
C LEU A 12 -2.51 15.92 -8.62
N ALA A 13 -2.47 15.40 -9.86
CA ALA A 13 -3.22 14.21 -10.23
C ALA A 13 -2.89 13.01 -9.33
N TRP A 14 -1.61 12.75 -9.06
CA TRP A 14 -1.20 11.67 -8.16
C TRP A 14 -1.74 11.86 -6.73
N GLN A 15 -1.67 13.08 -6.18
CA GLN A 15 -2.20 13.40 -4.85
C GLN A 15 -3.71 13.19 -4.75
N TYR A 16 -4.47 13.61 -5.76
CA TYR A 16 -5.92 13.41 -5.79
C TYR A 16 -6.30 11.94 -6.00
N CYS A 17 -5.50 11.18 -6.75
CA CYS A 17 -5.67 9.73 -6.86
C CYS A 17 -5.58 9.06 -5.47
N ARG A 18 -4.59 9.47 -4.66
CA ARG A 18 -4.45 9.00 -3.27
C ARG A 18 -5.63 9.42 -2.39
N LYS A 19 -6.07 10.68 -2.47
CA LYS A 19 -7.25 11.17 -1.72
C LYS A 19 -8.52 10.40 -2.08
N SER A 20 -8.72 10.10 -3.37
CA SER A 20 -9.85 9.28 -3.85
C SER A 20 -9.82 7.86 -3.27
N ARG A 21 -8.66 7.20 -3.27
CA ARG A 21 -8.47 5.85 -2.69
C ARG A 21 -8.69 5.80 -1.18
N ASN A 22 -8.32 6.87 -0.46
CA ASN A 22 -8.42 6.95 0.99
C ASN A 22 -9.78 7.47 1.49
N SER A 23 -10.59 8.06 0.62
CA SER A 23 -11.91 8.57 0.98
C SER A 23 -12.86 7.42 1.36
N LYS A 24 -13.59 7.61 2.46
CA LYS A 24 -14.68 6.70 2.87
C LYS A 24 -16.03 7.09 2.27
N SER A 25 -16.15 8.32 1.75
CA SER A 25 -17.38 8.83 1.14
C SER A 25 -17.32 8.69 -0.38
N TYR A 26 -18.40 8.15 -0.96
CA TYR A 26 -18.54 7.98 -2.41
C TYR A 26 -18.53 9.33 -3.15
N SER A 27 -19.22 10.34 -2.63
CA SER A 27 -19.26 11.67 -3.26
C SER A 27 -17.88 12.33 -3.30
N GLN A 28 -17.13 12.24 -2.20
CA GLN A 28 -15.75 12.72 -2.15
C GLN A 28 -14.83 11.91 -3.06
N GLN A 29 -15.02 10.59 -3.13
CA GLN A 29 -14.26 9.73 -4.03
C GLN A 29 -14.46 10.15 -5.49
N LEU A 30 -15.70 10.40 -5.90
CA LEU A 30 -16.05 10.86 -7.24
C LEU A 30 -15.45 12.23 -7.55
N TYR A 31 -15.61 13.19 -6.64
CA TYR A 31 -15.00 14.53 -6.76
C TYR A 31 -13.48 14.46 -6.96
N PHE A 32 -12.77 13.64 -6.19
CA PHE A 32 -11.34 13.49 -6.37
C PHE A 32 -10.97 12.78 -7.68
N LYS A 33 -11.79 11.85 -8.18
CA LYS A 33 -11.57 11.25 -9.52
C LYS A 33 -11.71 12.30 -10.62
N GLU A 34 -12.70 13.18 -10.53
CA GLU A 34 -12.87 14.29 -11.48
C GLU A 34 -11.64 15.21 -11.49
N LEU A 35 -11.09 15.55 -10.33
CA LEU A 35 -9.86 16.34 -10.26
C LEU A 35 -8.66 15.61 -10.88
N VAL A 36 -8.52 14.29 -10.69
CA VAL A 36 -7.47 13.51 -11.36
C VAL A 36 -7.59 13.66 -12.88
N HIS A 37 -8.79 13.44 -13.42
CA HIS A 37 -9.03 13.59 -14.86
C HIS A 37 -8.74 15.00 -15.35
N HIS A 38 -9.18 16.02 -14.60
CA HIS A 38 -8.93 17.42 -14.94
C HIS A 38 -7.44 17.73 -15.10
N TYR A 39 -6.60 17.37 -14.11
CA TYR A 39 -5.17 17.68 -14.15
C TYR A 39 -4.42 16.84 -15.18
N LEU A 40 -4.79 15.56 -15.38
CA LEU A 40 -4.16 14.74 -16.42
C LEU A 40 -4.50 15.25 -17.82
N ASN A 41 -5.76 15.60 -18.09
CA ASN A 41 -6.17 16.15 -19.38
C ASN A 41 -5.49 17.50 -19.66
N TRP A 42 -5.29 18.34 -18.63
CA TRP A 42 -4.54 19.58 -18.77
C TRP A 42 -3.05 19.32 -19.06
N ALA A 43 -2.43 18.37 -18.37
CA ALA A 43 -1.04 18.03 -18.62
C ALA A 43 -0.85 17.44 -20.04
N GLU A 44 -1.75 16.57 -20.49
CA GLU A 44 -1.72 15.96 -21.82
C GLU A 44 -1.91 16.98 -22.94
N SER A 45 -2.78 17.99 -22.74
CA SER A 45 -3.01 19.03 -23.74
C SER A 45 -1.80 19.94 -23.95
N LEU A 46 -0.98 20.14 -22.92
CA LEU A 46 0.25 20.93 -22.99
C LEU A 46 1.45 20.10 -23.46
N TYR A 47 1.51 18.82 -23.11
CA TYR A 47 2.64 17.92 -23.36
C TYR A 47 2.16 16.54 -23.85
N PRO A 48 1.65 16.43 -25.08
CA PRO A 48 1.05 15.19 -25.58
C PRO A 48 2.07 14.09 -25.85
N ASP A 49 3.28 14.47 -26.26
CA ASP A 49 4.33 13.53 -26.65
C ASP A 49 4.78 12.67 -25.46
N ASN A 50 4.66 11.35 -25.61
CA ASN A 50 5.01 10.37 -24.58
C ASN A 50 4.30 10.59 -23.23
N PHE A 51 3.16 11.30 -23.20
CA PHE A 51 2.47 11.68 -21.98
C PHE A 51 2.18 10.49 -21.05
N SER A 52 1.71 9.38 -21.61
CA SER A 52 1.40 8.16 -20.88
C SER A 52 2.63 7.55 -20.20
N LEU A 53 3.75 7.46 -20.92
CA LEU A 53 5.02 6.94 -20.40
C LEU A 53 5.57 7.83 -19.29
N ILE A 54 5.55 9.15 -19.49
CA ILE A 54 6.01 10.13 -18.51
C ILE A 54 5.16 10.06 -17.24
N THR A 55 3.83 10.09 -17.39
CA THR A 55 2.88 10.00 -16.27
C THR A 55 3.08 8.72 -15.49
N HIS A 56 3.22 7.59 -16.17
CA HIS A 56 3.49 6.30 -15.54
C HIS A 56 4.78 6.34 -14.71
N SER A 57 5.89 6.81 -15.31
CA SER A 57 7.19 6.88 -14.62
C SER A 57 7.16 7.77 -13.36
N ILE A 58 6.44 8.90 -13.41
CA ILE A 58 6.31 9.82 -12.27
C ILE A 58 5.43 9.19 -11.18
N PHE A 59 4.34 8.53 -11.56
CA PHE A 59 3.47 7.84 -10.61
C PHE A 59 4.20 6.70 -9.90
N GLU A 60 4.98 5.89 -10.62
CA GLU A 60 5.78 4.83 -10.03
C GLU A 60 6.83 5.39 -9.05
N ALA A 61 7.52 6.48 -9.41
CA ALA A 61 8.48 7.13 -8.53
C ALA A 61 7.82 7.67 -7.25
N TYR A 62 6.59 8.18 -7.32
CA TYR A 62 5.87 8.61 -6.12
C TYR A 62 5.33 7.44 -5.30
N ASP A 63 4.87 6.37 -5.94
CA ASP A 63 4.36 5.19 -5.25
C ASP A 63 5.48 4.38 -4.56
N SER A 64 6.73 4.47 -5.05
CA SER A 64 7.90 3.86 -4.40
C SER A 64 8.36 4.60 -3.13
N ASN A 65 7.93 5.85 -2.93
CA ASN A 65 8.24 6.63 -1.73
C ASN A 65 7.44 6.16 -0.50
N ILE A 66 7.94 5.14 0.19
CA ILE A 66 7.35 4.62 1.44
C ILE A 66 7.64 5.60 2.59
N ARG A 67 6.60 6.16 3.21
CA ARG A 67 6.74 6.89 4.48
C ARG A 67 6.86 5.90 5.64
N SER A 68 8.08 5.69 6.13
CA SER A 68 8.39 4.68 7.15
C SER A 68 7.60 4.84 8.45
N SER A 69 7.34 6.07 8.91
CA SER A 69 6.61 6.33 10.16
C SER A 69 5.18 5.81 10.12
N SER A 70 4.46 6.09 9.03
CA SER A 70 3.08 5.62 8.84
C SER A 70 2.97 4.10 8.75
N PHE A 71 4.02 3.42 8.29
CA PHE A 71 4.08 1.96 8.26
C PHE A 71 4.20 1.39 9.68
N VAL A 72 5.14 1.90 10.47
CA VAL A 72 5.34 1.49 11.87
C VAL A 72 4.06 1.74 12.69
N GLU A 73 3.41 2.88 12.52
CA GLU A 73 2.14 3.21 13.18
C GLU A 73 1.01 2.22 12.81
N ASN A 74 0.90 1.82 11.54
CA ASN A 74 -0.09 0.84 11.09
C ASN A 74 0.18 -0.56 11.65
N ILE A 75 1.45 -1.00 11.68
CA ILE A 75 1.84 -2.28 12.28
C ILE A 75 1.53 -2.27 13.78
N ASN A 76 1.91 -1.21 14.49
CA ASN A 76 1.62 -1.06 15.91
C ASN A 76 0.12 -1.04 16.21
N SER A 77 -0.68 -0.40 15.36
CA SER A 77 -2.14 -0.39 15.50
C SER A 77 -2.75 -1.77 15.26
N SER A 78 -2.22 -2.52 14.29
CA SER A 78 -2.65 -3.89 14.01
C SER A 78 -2.28 -4.82 15.16
N LEU A 79 -1.04 -4.72 15.67
CA LEU A 79 -0.55 -5.44 16.85
C LEU A 79 -1.43 -5.19 18.07
N ARG A 80 -1.78 -3.93 18.36
CA ARG A 80 -2.65 -3.58 19.50
C ARG A 80 -3.96 -4.35 19.53
N ILE A 81 -4.60 -4.58 18.37
CA ILE A 81 -5.86 -5.36 18.32
C ILE A 81 -5.63 -6.79 18.84
N PHE A 82 -4.53 -7.44 18.49
CA PHE A 82 -4.19 -8.77 19.00
C PHE A 82 -3.83 -8.76 20.49
N LEU A 83 -3.09 -7.73 20.92
CA LEU A 83 -2.63 -7.59 22.30
C LEU A 83 -3.78 -7.25 23.27
N ASP A 84 -4.68 -6.35 22.87
CA ASP A 84 -5.78 -5.86 23.70
C ASP A 84 -6.83 -6.94 23.98
N ASN A 85 -6.98 -7.90 23.06
CA ASN A 85 -7.84 -9.08 23.23
C ASN A 85 -7.20 -10.16 24.11
N SER A 86 -5.89 -10.08 24.37
CA SER A 86 -5.11 -11.05 25.15
C SER A 86 -4.77 -10.53 26.56
N ARG A 87 -5.45 -9.46 26.99
CA ARG A 87 -5.11 -8.61 28.15
C ARG A 87 -5.04 -9.36 29.50
N SER A 88 -5.79 -10.45 29.66
CA SER A 88 -5.80 -11.28 30.88
C SER A 88 -4.57 -12.19 31.02
N GLN A 89 -3.72 -12.30 29.99
CA GLN A 89 -2.50 -13.14 29.98
C GLN A 89 -1.20 -12.31 29.93
N LEU A 90 -1.28 -11.00 30.16
CA LEU A 90 -0.20 -10.02 29.91
C LEU A 90 1.07 -10.11 30.78
N SER A 91 1.15 -11.03 31.74
CA SER A 91 2.43 -11.30 32.41
C SER A 91 3.40 -12.12 31.55
N GLN A 92 2.95 -12.68 30.43
CA GLN A 92 3.83 -13.39 29.47
C GLN A 92 3.46 -13.06 28.02
N LEU A 93 3.82 -11.85 27.59
CA LEU A 93 3.90 -11.56 26.15
C LEU A 93 5.17 -12.24 25.60
N SER A 94 5.04 -13.50 25.21
CA SER A 94 6.17 -14.29 24.70
C SER A 94 6.64 -13.77 23.33
N GLN A 95 7.95 -13.81 23.11
CA GLN A 95 8.57 -13.62 21.79
C GLN A 95 7.90 -14.50 20.72
N LEU A 96 7.36 -15.66 21.11
CA LEU A 96 6.62 -16.55 20.24
C LEU A 96 5.38 -15.87 19.62
N SER A 97 4.63 -15.09 20.40
CA SER A 97 3.43 -14.39 19.92
C SER A 97 3.79 -13.30 18.91
N LEU A 98 4.89 -12.59 19.14
CA LEU A 98 5.41 -11.60 18.19
C LEU A 98 5.92 -12.25 16.91
N ASN A 99 6.61 -13.39 17.02
CA ASN A 99 7.09 -14.16 15.88
C ASN A 99 5.91 -14.69 15.04
N LEU A 100 4.85 -15.20 15.68
CA LEU A 100 3.66 -15.66 14.99
C LEU A 100 2.94 -14.52 14.27
N PHE A 101 2.82 -13.36 14.91
CA PHE A 101 2.28 -12.17 14.25
C PHE A 101 3.12 -11.78 13.03
N ALA A 102 4.44 -11.69 13.17
CA ALA A 102 5.34 -11.31 12.09
C ALA A 102 5.25 -12.31 10.92
N PHE A 103 5.20 -13.61 11.23
CA PHE A 103 5.03 -14.65 10.23
C PHE A 103 3.69 -14.48 9.49
N PHE A 104 2.58 -14.47 10.22
CA PHE A 104 1.23 -14.33 9.65
C PHE A 104 1.10 -13.07 8.81
N HIS A 105 1.55 -11.92 9.33
CA HIS A 105 1.44 -10.63 8.67
C HIS A 105 2.19 -10.62 7.33
N ASN A 106 3.38 -11.23 7.27
CA ASN A 106 4.22 -11.19 6.06
C ASN A 106 3.85 -12.24 5.01
N HIS A 107 3.23 -13.35 5.39
CA HIS A 107 2.93 -14.47 4.48
C HIS A 107 1.47 -14.50 4.02
N ARG A 108 0.55 -13.80 4.71
CA ARG A 108 -0.85 -13.74 4.31
C ARG A 108 -1.07 -12.79 3.13
N PRO A 109 -1.71 -13.22 2.04
CA PRO A 109 -2.06 -12.34 0.93
C PRO A 109 -3.03 -11.21 1.30
N PHE A 110 -2.89 -10.05 0.65
CA PHE A 110 -3.88 -8.98 0.76
C PHE A 110 -5.21 -9.41 0.14
N LEU A 111 -6.31 -9.22 0.88
CA LEU A 111 -7.66 -9.55 0.39
C LEU A 111 -8.23 -8.52 -0.60
N ARG A 112 -7.73 -7.29 -0.56
CA ARG A 112 -8.29 -6.14 -1.27
C ARG A 112 -7.22 -5.12 -1.62
N GLY A 113 -7.56 -4.23 -2.54
CA GLY A 113 -6.71 -3.10 -2.96
C GLY A 113 -5.74 -3.48 -4.07
N HIS A 114 -4.82 -2.56 -4.37
CA HIS A 114 -3.89 -2.68 -5.50
C HIS A 114 -2.98 -3.92 -5.42
N ARG A 115 -2.65 -4.38 -4.20
CA ARG A 115 -1.79 -5.54 -3.93
C ARG A 115 -2.58 -6.83 -3.70
N LYS A 116 -3.87 -6.87 -4.07
CA LYS A 116 -4.75 -8.03 -3.82
C LYS A 116 -4.13 -9.29 -4.41
N GLY A 117 -4.11 -10.36 -3.63
CA GLY A 117 -3.57 -11.66 -4.03
C GLY A 117 -2.07 -11.84 -3.78
N LEU A 118 -1.32 -10.78 -3.47
CA LEU A 118 0.09 -10.85 -3.11
C LEU A 118 0.28 -10.78 -1.60
N ALA A 119 1.24 -11.52 -1.06
CA ALA A 119 1.72 -11.40 0.31
C ALA A 119 2.85 -10.35 0.43
N PRO A 120 3.02 -9.68 1.59
CA PRO A 120 4.10 -8.71 1.76
C PRO A 120 5.50 -9.25 1.43
N ILE A 121 5.78 -10.51 1.78
CA ILE A 121 7.08 -11.13 1.48
C ILE A 121 7.30 -11.33 -0.02
N GLU A 122 6.25 -11.63 -0.80
CA GLU A 122 6.35 -11.78 -2.26
C GLU A 122 6.64 -10.44 -2.93
N ILE A 123 6.09 -9.35 -2.40
CA ILE A 123 6.38 -8.00 -2.88
C ILE A 123 7.84 -7.63 -2.57
N LEU A 124 8.34 -8.03 -1.40
CA LEU A 124 9.72 -7.76 -1.00
C LEU A 124 10.73 -8.56 -1.82
N GLN A 125 10.43 -9.84 -2.09
CA GLN A 125 11.34 -10.76 -2.78
C GLN A 125 11.20 -10.74 -4.30
N GLY A 126 10.07 -10.26 -4.83
CA GLY A 126 9.80 -10.21 -6.26
C GLY A 126 9.41 -11.56 -6.88
N HIS A 127 9.17 -12.60 -6.09
CA HIS A 127 8.70 -13.89 -6.56
C HIS A 127 7.59 -14.45 -5.65
N SER A 128 6.79 -15.36 -6.20
CA SER A 128 5.69 -15.99 -5.46
C SER A 128 6.20 -17.02 -4.44
N LEU A 129 5.42 -17.23 -3.37
CA LEU A 129 5.63 -18.31 -2.42
C LEU A 129 5.23 -19.66 -3.04
N SER A 130 5.97 -20.71 -2.70
CA SER A 130 5.73 -22.08 -3.19
C SER A 130 4.53 -22.78 -2.55
N SER A 131 4.07 -22.29 -1.40
CA SER A 131 3.04 -22.91 -0.57
C SER A 131 2.18 -21.85 0.11
N SER A 132 0.97 -22.24 0.53
CA SER A 132 0.12 -21.33 1.28
C SER A 132 0.74 -21.05 2.66
N TRP A 133 0.44 -19.87 3.22
CA TRP A 133 0.96 -19.50 4.54
C TRP A 133 0.50 -20.45 5.66
N ILE A 134 -0.64 -21.12 5.49
CA ILE A 134 -1.15 -22.11 6.44
C ILE A 134 -0.30 -23.37 6.36
N ASP A 135 -0.03 -23.87 5.15
CA ASP A 135 0.80 -25.05 4.95
C ASP A 135 2.22 -24.80 5.48
N SER A 136 2.78 -23.62 5.22
CA SER A 136 4.08 -23.21 5.75
C SER A 136 4.10 -23.11 7.28
N LEU A 137 3.00 -22.65 7.90
CA LEU A 137 2.89 -22.60 9.36
C LEU A 137 2.81 -24.02 9.96
N LEU A 138 2.01 -24.89 9.36
CA LEU A 138 1.87 -26.27 9.81
C LEU A 138 3.19 -27.04 9.68
N ALA A 139 3.93 -26.82 8.59
CA ALA A 139 5.26 -27.42 8.39
C ALA A 139 6.29 -26.97 9.43
N LEU A 140 6.14 -25.79 10.05
CA LEU A 140 7.02 -25.31 11.13
C LEU A 140 6.68 -25.91 12.51
N ALA A 141 5.51 -26.53 12.65
CA ALA A 141 5.03 -27.12 13.91
C ALA A 141 5.40 -28.60 14.07
N TYR A 142 5.91 -29.23 13.01
CA TYR A 142 6.40 -30.62 12.97
C TYR A 142 7.92 -30.65 12.81
#